data_AF-A0A7Y5WE23-F1
#
_entry.id   AF-A0A7Y5WE23-F1
#
_cell.length_a   1.000
_cell.length_b   1.000
_cell.length_c   1.000
_cell.angle_alpha   90.00
_cell.angle_beta   90.00
_cell.angle_gamma   90.00
#
_symmetry.space_group_name_H-M   'P 1'
#
loop_
_entity.id
_entity.type
_entity.pdbx_description
1 polymer ?
#
loop_
_entity_poly.entity_id
_entity_poly.type
_entity_poly.pdbx_seq_one_letter_code
_entity_poly.pdbx_strand_id
1 'polypeptide(L)'
;MDADLGQPDRRAARRTPRGRRQPGARRAGVRRVRRLRTPQRDRDRARRRARGDPLRGLHRPGRGRVRAARRLRRHPLTRPARGPFVTLPDPSRLRNVTTRSISPENFDGSKAGGGRATEGTGAACAADLGQGWKVSPSVDVAGLSTVDLAAIDEPGRITHIWLTTHRSNWRSLVIRAYWDGSDEPAVEVPLGDFFCNGWGTFAQVSSAMVAANPHGGFNTYWPMPFRESARLTVENLADRVATVYYQVTYETGAEVAEQVAGSGYLHAQFRRSNPLPLKQTHPLVTGVEGRGQYVGTYLAWGVNSPGWWGEGEVKFYLDGDVEEGFPTICGTGTEDYFGGAWNFDVPGRGYTEYSTPYLGMPQVLRPDGLYRSQQRFGMYRWHVPDPIHFERDLTVDVQALGWKSGHRYRLLQDDLASTAFFYLDRPVANRPALPHHDDLEIAGEPMEPMT
;
A
#
# COMPACT_ATOMS: atom_id res chain seq x y z
N MET A 1 -29.40 53.82 -24.89
CA MET A 1 -29.38 54.95 -25.83
C MET A 1 -27.97 55.03 -26.37
N ASP A 2 -27.84 54.58 -27.62
CA ASP A 2 -26.95 54.98 -28.71
C ASP A 2 -25.43 55.04 -28.43
N ALA A 3 -24.64 54.11 -28.99
CA ALA A 3 -24.12 54.07 -30.38
C ALA A 3 -22.96 55.09 -30.56
N ASP A 4 -21.87 54.85 -31.29
CA ASP A 4 -21.65 53.96 -32.42
C ASP A 4 -20.15 53.96 -32.82
N LEU A 5 -19.73 52.85 -33.43
CA LEU A 5 -18.78 52.68 -34.56
C LEU A 5 -17.33 53.22 -34.56
N GLY A 6 -16.43 52.33 -35.03
CA GLY A 6 -15.33 52.76 -35.90
C GLY A 6 -14.15 51.80 -36.09
N GLN A 7 -14.35 50.62 -36.70
CA GLN A 7 -13.29 49.97 -37.50
C GLN A 7 -13.47 50.32 -38.98
N PRO A 8 -12.38 50.31 -39.77
CA PRO A 8 -12.37 49.40 -40.93
C PRO A 8 -11.01 48.73 -41.23
N ASP A 9 -11.07 47.40 -41.33
CA ASP A 9 -10.67 46.51 -42.44
C ASP A 9 -9.83 47.07 -43.63
N ARG A 10 -8.70 46.41 -43.98
CA ARG A 10 -8.52 45.60 -45.24
C ARG A 10 -7.07 45.37 -45.71
N ARG A 11 -6.75 44.07 -45.82
CA ARG A 11 -6.19 43.32 -46.98
C ARG A 11 -4.81 43.65 -47.59
N ALA A 12 -3.99 42.59 -47.56
CA ALA A 12 -3.40 41.85 -48.69
C ALA A 12 -1.91 42.04 -49.06
N ALA A 13 -1.31 40.87 -49.29
CA ALA A 13 -0.43 40.50 -50.41
C ALA A 13 0.96 39.96 -50.04
N ARG A 14 1.05 38.63 -50.18
CA ARG A 14 2.18 37.79 -50.60
C ARG A 14 3.33 38.54 -51.32
N ARG A 15 4.58 38.15 -51.01
CA ARG A 15 5.58 37.65 -51.99
C ARG A 15 6.89 37.23 -51.32
N THR A 16 7.26 35.96 -51.51
CA THR A 16 8.64 35.46 -51.51
C THR A 16 9.37 35.92 -52.78
N PRO A 17 10.72 35.95 -52.76
CA PRO A 17 11.44 35.12 -53.75
C PRO A 17 12.74 34.47 -53.26
N ARG A 18 12.83 33.16 -53.58
CA ARG A 18 13.96 32.39 -54.16
C ARG A 18 15.40 32.95 -54.07
N GLY A 19 16.28 32.20 -53.39
CA GLY A 19 17.11 31.16 -54.04
C GLY A 19 18.59 31.47 -54.39
N ARG A 20 19.46 30.51 -54.06
CA ARG A 20 20.74 30.04 -54.68
C ARG A 20 21.70 29.62 -53.56
N ARG A 21 22.60 28.63 -53.64
CA ARG A 21 22.87 27.44 -54.49
C ARG A 21 23.99 26.69 -53.74
N GLN A 22 23.96 25.34 -53.69
CA GLN A 22 25.16 24.52 -53.38
C GLN A 22 26.21 24.62 -54.50
N PRO A 23 27.44 24.12 -54.27
CA PRO A 23 27.75 22.77 -54.81
C PRO A 23 28.75 21.94 -53.97
N GLY A 24 28.75 20.62 -54.19
CA GLY A 24 30.00 19.84 -54.14
C GLY A 24 29.94 18.44 -53.53
N ALA A 25 29.47 17.46 -54.30
CA ALA A 25 29.63 16.04 -54.03
C ALA A 25 31.02 15.51 -54.44
N ARG A 26 31.56 14.54 -53.70
CA ARG A 26 32.45 13.48 -54.26
C ARG A 26 32.14 12.13 -53.63
N ARG A 27 31.82 11.17 -54.50
CA ARG A 27 31.75 9.71 -54.27
C ARG A 27 33.13 9.09 -54.50
N ALA A 28 33.43 8.00 -53.80
CA ALA A 28 33.78 6.66 -54.34
C ALA A 28 34.68 5.88 -53.38
N GLY A 29 34.37 4.59 -53.14
CA GLY A 29 35.23 3.70 -52.38
C GLY A 29 34.58 2.38 -51.95
N VAL A 30 34.14 1.57 -52.92
CA VAL A 30 33.71 0.18 -52.70
C VAL A 30 34.95 -0.71 -52.51
N ARG A 31 35.00 -1.50 -51.43
CA ARG A 31 35.79 -2.74 -51.37
C ARG A 31 34.97 -3.85 -50.69
N ARG A 32 34.48 -4.79 -51.51
CA ARG A 32 34.15 -6.17 -51.14
C ARG A 32 35.45 -6.96 -51.07
N VAL A 33 35.65 -7.82 -50.05
CA VAL A 33 36.29 -9.15 -50.21
C VAL A 33 35.84 -10.11 -49.08
N ARG A 34 35.26 -11.23 -49.54
CA ARG A 34 35.18 -12.63 -49.02
C ARG A 34 34.61 -12.97 -47.63
N ARG A 35 33.42 -13.59 -47.70
CA ARG A 35 33.04 -14.78 -46.91
C ARG A 35 34.02 -15.92 -47.15
N LEU A 36 34.41 -16.64 -46.10
CA LEU A 36 34.91 -18.01 -46.19
C LEU A 36 34.00 -18.92 -45.36
N ARG A 37 33.58 -20.01 -46.02
CA ARG A 37 32.79 -21.12 -45.50
C ARG A 37 33.67 -22.05 -44.65
N THR A 38 33.01 -22.75 -43.75
CA THR A 38 33.41 -23.93 -42.96
C THR A 38 34.16 -25.01 -43.77
N PRO A 39 34.82 -25.92 -43.04
CA PRO A 39 34.54 -27.33 -43.26
C PRO A 39 34.21 -28.08 -41.96
N GLN A 40 33.10 -28.81 -42.05
CA GLN A 40 32.69 -29.89 -41.18
C GLN A 40 33.06 -31.20 -41.88
N ARG A 41 33.72 -32.14 -41.17
CA ARG A 41 33.77 -33.60 -41.41
C ARG A 41 34.52 -34.23 -40.22
N ASP A 42 33.82 -34.92 -39.34
CA ASP A 42 33.56 -36.37 -39.37
C ASP A 42 34.77 -37.21 -38.97
N ARG A 43 34.70 -37.84 -37.78
CA ARG A 43 34.65 -39.30 -37.63
C ARG A 43 34.47 -39.72 -36.16
N ASP A 44 33.23 -40.09 -35.84
CA ASP A 44 32.84 -41.47 -35.52
C ASP A 44 33.76 -42.38 -34.69
N ARG A 45 33.26 -42.72 -33.49
CA ARG A 45 33.02 -44.06 -32.90
C ARG A 45 33.56 -44.19 -31.47
N ALA A 46 32.94 -44.92 -30.55
CA ALA A 46 31.59 -45.46 -30.39
C ALA A 46 31.56 -46.26 -29.06
N ARG A 47 30.32 -46.54 -28.64
CA ARG A 47 29.81 -47.67 -27.82
C ARG A 47 29.62 -47.37 -26.33
N ARG A 48 28.38 -47.20 -25.86
CA ARG A 48 27.23 -48.15 -25.76
C ARG A 48 27.50 -49.29 -24.77
N ARG A 49 26.64 -49.39 -23.75
CA ARG A 49 25.63 -50.46 -23.66
C ARG A 49 24.65 -50.21 -22.50
N ALA A 50 23.37 -50.18 -22.87
CA ALA A 50 22.21 -50.50 -22.04
C ALA A 50 21.47 -51.65 -22.75
N ARG A 51 20.71 -52.44 -21.97
CA ARG A 51 19.64 -53.43 -22.27
C ARG A 51 19.85 -54.68 -21.37
N GLY A 52 18.84 -55.28 -20.73
CA GLY A 52 17.39 -55.08 -20.79
C GLY A 52 16.61 -55.95 -19.78
N ASP A 53 15.29 -55.75 -19.80
CA ASP A 53 14.14 -56.44 -19.17
C ASP A 53 13.98 -57.94 -19.64
N PRO A 54 12.95 -58.78 -19.30
CA PRO A 54 11.75 -58.64 -18.41
C PRO A 54 11.25 -59.91 -17.62
N LEU A 55 10.24 -59.67 -16.74
CA LEU A 55 9.03 -60.44 -16.28
C LEU A 55 8.84 -62.01 -16.30
N ARG A 56 7.97 -62.45 -15.34
CA ARG A 56 7.24 -63.74 -15.09
C ARG A 56 7.94 -64.72 -14.12
N GLY A 57 7.32 -65.44 -13.18
CA GLY A 57 5.94 -65.67 -12.74
C GLY A 57 5.84 -67.03 -12.01
N LEU A 58 4.88 -67.15 -11.07
CA LEU A 58 4.19 -68.38 -10.57
C LEU A 58 4.69 -69.21 -9.35
N HIS A 59 3.72 -69.36 -8.43
CA HIS A 59 3.30 -70.52 -7.60
C HIS A 59 3.68 -70.68 -6.10
N ARG A 60 2.59 -70.66 -5.31
CA ARG A 60 2.26 -71.05 -3.90
C ARG A 60 2.47 -72.58 -3.62
N PRO A 61 2.23 -73.17 -2.40
CA PRO A 61 1.40 -72.73 -1.25
C PRO A 61 1.85 -73.10 0.20
N GLY A 62 1.10 -72.65 1.23
CA GLY A 62 0.87 -73.49 2.42
C GLY A 62 0.72 -72.84 3.81
N ARG A 63 -0.54 -72.62 4.23
CA ARG A 63 -1.14 -72.81 5.58
C ARG A 63 -0.65 -72.00 6.82
N GLY A 64 -1.62 -71.39 7.51
CA GLY A 64 -1.53 -71.03 8.92
C GLY A 64 -2.59 -70.02 9.38
N ARG A 65 -3.75 -70.49 9.83
CA ARG A 65 -4.79 -69.66 10.48
C ARG A 65 -4.41 -69.44 11.96
N VAL A 66 -4.46 -68.19 12.43
CA VAL A 66 -4.75 -67.88 13.85
C VAL A 66 -5.66 -66.66 13.90
N ARG A 67 -6.82 -66.82 14.55
CA ARG A 67 -7.78 -65.76 14.85
C ARG A 67 -7.33 -65.06 16.13
N ALA A 68 -7.25 -63.73 16.11
CA ALA A 68 -7.23 -62.91 17.32
C ALA A 68 -8.25 -61.77 17.16
N ALA A 69 -9.34 -61.84 17.92
CA ALA A 69 -10.35 -60.80 18.00
C ALA A 69 -9.80 -59.64 18.83
N ARG A 70 -9.56 -58.49 18.19
CA ARG A 70 -9.12 -57.26 18.87
C ARG A 70 -10.30 -56.28 18.89
N ARG A 71 -10.87 -56.06 20.08
CA ARG A 71 -11.87 -55.01 20.33
C ARG A 71 -11.24 -53.64 20.00
N LEU A 72 -11.68 -53.01 18.91
CA LEU A 72 -11.36 -51.62 18.60
C LEU A 72 -12.23 -50.72 19.48
N ARG A 73 -11.62 -50.13 20.51
CA ARG A 73 -12.18 -48.95 21.19
C ARG A 73 -12.22 -47.81 20.17
N ARG A 74 -13.41 -47.29 19.87
CA ARG A 74 -13.56 -46.08 19.07
C ARG A 74 -13.07 -44.90 19.90
N HIS A 75 -11.91 -44.36 19.56
CA HIS A 75 -11.54 -43.00 19.97
C HIS A 75 -12.47 -42.01 19.25
N PRO A 76 -13.00 -40.98 19.93
CA PRO A 76 -13.68 -39.90 19.24
C PRO A 76 -12.69 -39.27 18.25
N LEU A 77 -13.15 -39.08 17.01
CA LEU A 77 -12.43 -38.34 15.98
C LEU A 77 -12.25 -36.91 16.47
N THR A 78 -11.09 -36.62 17.08
CA THR A 78 -10.61 -35.26 17.23
C THR A 78 -10.56 -34.65 15.83
N ARG A 79 -11.27 -33.53 15.64
CA ARG A 79 -11.15 -32.71 14.43
C ARG A 79 -9.66 -32.47 14.18
N PRO A 80 -9.16 -32.62 12.95
CA PRO A 80 -7.77 -32.30 12.67
C PRO A 80 -7.56 -30.83 13.01
N ALA A 81 -6.54 -30.55 13.84
CA ALA A 81 -6.07 -29.20 14.06
C ALA A 81 -5.81 -28.57 12.70
N ARG A 82 -6.47 -27.45 12.40
CA ARG A 82 -6.17 -26.67 11.19
C ARG A 82 -4.71 -26.21 11.33
N GLY A 83 -3.86 -26.66 10.42
CA GLY A 83 -2.48 -26.18 10.33
C GLY A 83 -2.42 -24.67 10.09
N PRO A 84 -1.23 -24.05 10.20
CA PRO A 84 -1.02 -22.61 10.22
C PRO A 84 -1.07 -21.98 8.81
N PHE A 85 -2.03 -22.40 7.98
CA PHE A 85 -2.22 -21.81 6.66
C PHE A 85 -3.19 -20.64 6.76
N VAL A 86 -2.77 -19.46 6.27
CA VAL A 86 -3.70 -18.35 5.96
C VAL A 86 -4.76 -18.90 5.02
N THR A 87 -5.97 -19.10 5.55
CA THR A 87 -7.07 -19.60 4.75
C THR A 87 -7.75 -18.38 4.15
N LEU A 88 -7.70 -18.25 2.82
CA LEU A 88 -8.51 -17.23 2.13
C LEU A 88 -9.99 -17.44 2.50
N PRO A 89 -10.79 -16.36 2.61
CA PRO A 89 -12.23 -16.48 2.77
C PRO A 89 -12.80 -17.41 1.69
N ASP A 90 -13.59 -18.39 2.10
CA ASP A 90 -14.29 -19.29 1.17
C ASP A 90 -15.65 -18.68 0.81
N PRO A 91 -15.81 -18.06 -0.37
CA PRO A 91 -17.07 -17.43 -0.74
C PRO A 91 -18.21 -18.43 -0.98
N SER A 92 -17.92 -19.73 -1.13
CA SER A 92 -18.96 -20.76 -1.29
C SER A 92 -19.64 -21.11 0.04
N ARG A 93 -19.00 -20.79 1.16
CA ARG A 93 -19.57 -21.00 2.49
C ARG A 93 -20.54 -19.88 2.83
N LEU A 94 -21.82 -20.21 2.88
CA LEU A 94 -22.85 -19.30 3.38
C LEU A 94 -22.65 -19.05 4.88
N ARG A 95 -22.58 -17.78 5.26
CA ARG A 95 -22.44 -17.29 6.64
C ARG A 95 -23.74 -16.58 7.05
N ASN A 96 -24.08 -16.65 8.33
CA ASN A 96 -25.25 -15.97 8.88
C ASN A 96 -24.85 -14.56 9.36
N VAL A 97 -24.52 -13.69 8.40
CA VAL A 97 -24.08 -12.32 8.63
C VAL A 97 -24.93 -11.34 7.84
N THR A 98 -25.02 -10.10 8.31
CA THR A 98 -25.65 -9.00 7.58
C THR A 98 -24.58 -8.05 7.09
N THR A 99 -24.58 -7.74 5.80
CA THR A 99 -23.74 -6.68 5.23
C THR A 99 -24.47 -5.35 5.26
N ARG A 100 -23.74 -4.32 5.63
CA ARG A 100 -24.17 -2.92 5.65
C ARG A 100 -23.15 -2.07 4.91
N SER A 101 -23.57 -0.92 4.42
CA SER A 101 -22.67 0.02 3.75
C SER A 101 -23.09 1.46 3.98
N ILE A 102 -22.16 2.24 4.55
CA ILE A 102 -22.31 3.68 4.78
C ILE A 102 -21.64 4.44 3.64
N SER A 103 -22.33 5.42 3.10
CA SER A 103 -21.83 6.31 2.05
C SER A 103 -22.59 7.65 2.10
N PRO A 104 -22.18 8.66 1.31
CA PRO A 104 -22.93 9.90 1.18
C PRO A 104 -24.37 9.75 0.64
N GLU A 105 -24.71 8.58 0.09
CA GLU A 105 -26.09 8.22 -0.32
C GLU A 105 -26.85 7.45 0.76
N ASN A 106 -26.19 7.02 1.85
CA ASN A 106 -26.73 6.22 2.95
C ASN A 106 -25.91 6.43 4.24
N PHE A 107 -26.05 7.58 4.89
CA PHE A 107 -25.19 7.98 6.02
C PHE A 107 -25.27 7.07 7.25
N ASP A 108 -26.37 6.33 7.43
CA ASP A 108 -26.57 5.42 8.56
C ASP A 108 -26.40 3.94 8.19
N GLY A 109 -26.14 3.63 6.92
CA GLY A 109 -25.99 2.25 6.45
C GLY A 109 -27.26 1.40 6.53
N SER A 110 -28.42 2.01 6.80
CA SER A 110 -29.66 1.31 7.10
C SER A 110 -30.19 0.52 5.91
N LYS A 111 -31.08 -0.45 6.19
CA LYS A 111 -31.67 -1.30 5.14
C LYS A 111 -32.52 -0.42 4.23
N ALA A 112 -32.32 -0.56 2.92
CA ALA A 112 -32.96 0.27 1.90
C ALA A 112 -32.67 1.77 2.02
N GLY A 113 -31.63 2.18 2.77
CA GLY A 113 -31.28 3.59 3.03
C GLY A 113 -30.66 4.33 1.85
N GLY A 114 -30.00 3.61 0.93
CA GLY A 114 -29.32 4.17 -0.22
C GLY A 114 -30.24 4.84 -1.26
N GLY A 115 -29.75 5.93 -1.86
CA GLY A 115 -30.41 6.63 -2.96
C GLY A 115 -31.65 7.43 -2.55
N ARG A 116 -31.82 7.67 -1.24
CA ARG A 116 -32.93 8.47 -0.69
C ARG A 116 -32.64 9.97 -0.69
N ALA A 117 -31.40 10.38 -0.97
CA ALA A 117 -30.99 11.78 -0.93
C ALA A 117 -31.82 12.64 -1.89
N THR A 118 -32.21 13.83 -1.43
CA THR A 118 -32.85 14.89 -2.23
C THR A 118 -31.98 16.14 -2.33
N GLU A 119 -30.93 16.21 -1.51
CA GLU A 119 -29.89 17.23 -1.48
C GLU A 119 -28.52 16.57 -1.42
N GLY A 120 -27.46 17.30 -1.77
CA GLY A 120 -26.10 16.81 -1.78
C GLY A 120 -25.27 17.42 -2.91
N THR A 121 -23.99 17.04 -2.98
CA THR A 121 -23.02 17.59 -3.94
C THR A 121 -23.38 17.32 -5.41
N GLY A 122 -24.26 16.35 -5.67
CA GLY A 122 -24.77 16.01 -7.00
C GLY A 122 -26.17 16.55 -7.31
N ALA A 123 -26.82 17.29 -6.41
CA ALA A 123 -28.23 17.67 -6.55
C ALA A 123 -28.51 18.45 -7.84
N ALA A 124 -27.67 19.43 -8.19
CA ALA A 124 -27.81 20.18 -9.44
C ALA A 124 -27.68 19.29 -10.69
N CYS A 125 -26.80 18.30 -10.65
CA CYS A 125 -26.63 17.32 -11.75
C CYS A 125 -27.82 16.36 -11.87
N ALA A 126 -28.58 16.17 -10.78
CA ALA A 126 -29.70 15.25 -10.69
C ALA A 126 -31.07 15.93 -10.83
N ALA A 127 -31.11 17.23 -11.15
CA ALA A 127 -32.30 18.06 -11.11
C ALA A 127 -33.52 17.46 -11.85
N ASP A 128 -33.28 16.74 -12.96
CA ASP A 128 -34.32 16.16 -13.81
C ASP A 128 -34.54 14.64 -13.62
N LEU A 129 -33.83 14.00 -12.68
CA LEU A 129 -33.82 12.54 -12.54
C LEU A 129 -34.80 12.01 -11.48
N GLY A 130 -35.03 12.79 -10.42
CA GLY A 130 -35.86 12.39 -9.27
C GLY A 130 -35.14 11.50 -8.26
N GLN A 131 -35.82 11.21 -7.13
CA GLN A 131 -35.28 10.39 -6.04
C GLN A 131 -35.03 8.93 -6.48
N GLY A 132 -33.96 8.31 -5.96
CA GLY A 132 -33.49 6.98 -6.35
C GLY A 132 -32.33 6.99 -7.35
N TRP A 133 -32.08 8.13 -8.01
CA TRP A 133 -30.85 8.39 -8.75
C TRP A 133 -29.77 8.99 -7.85
N LYS A 134 -28.55 9.13 -8.39
CA LYS A 134 -27.40 9.70 -7.69
C LYS A 134 -27.62 11.19 -7.42
N VAL A 135 -27.68 11.59 -6.16
CA VAL A 135 -27.93 12.97 -5.70
C VAL A 135 -26.84 13.45 -4.72
N SER A 136 -26.34 12.57 -3.86
CA SER A 136 -25.32 12.85 -2.85
C SER A 136 -24.17 11.85 -2.99
N PRO A 137 -23.30 11.97 -4.00
CA PRO A 137 -22.23 11.01 -4.21
C PRO A 137 -20.99 11.24 -3.34
N SER A 138 -20.88 12.40 -2.71
CA SER A 138 -19.72 12.84 -1.93
C SER A 138 -20.16 13.74 -0.78
N VAL A 139 -19.25 13.95 0.17
CA VAL A 139 -19.34 15.02 1.17
C VAL A 139 -18.29 16.08 0.88
N ASP A 140 -18.59 17.32 1.25
CA ASP A 140 -17.62 18.40 1.30
C ASP A 140 -17.12 18.56 2.73
N VAL A 141 -15.80 18.45 2.93
CA VAL A 141 -15.12 18.65 4.20
C VAL A 141 -14.58 20.07 4.21
N ALA A 142 -15.17 20.94 5.03
CA ALA A 142 -14.71 22.31 5.16
C ALA A 142 -13.23 22.36 5.61
N GLY A 143 -12.54 23.46 5.31
CA GLY A 143 -11.17 23.66 5.80
C GLY A 143 -11.14 23.70 7.34
N LEU A 144 -10.08 23.19 7.93
CA LEU A 144 -9.85 23.16 9.38
C LEU A 144 -11.04 22.52 10.14
N SER A 145 -11.63 21.47 9.57
CA SER A 145 -12.82 20.81 10.13
C SER A 145 -12.71 19.29 10.04
N THR A 146 -13.54 18.61 10.83
CA THR A 146 -13.67 17.15 10.83
C THR A 146 -15.10 16.77 10.48
N VAL A 147 -15.25 15.72 9.67
CA VAL A 147 -16.54 15.08 9.40
C VAL A 147 -16.50 13.60 9.76
N ASP A 148 -17.65 13.08 10.18
CA ASP A 148 -17.84 11.64 10.39
C ASP A 148 -18.13 10.98 9.04
N LEU A 149 -17.34 9.97 8.69
CA LEU A 149 -17.59 9.12 7.53
C LEU A 149 -18.52 7.96 7.89
N ALA A 150 -18.39 7.43 9.10
CA ALA A 150 -19.22 6.34 9.61
C ALA A 150 -19.32 6.39 11.13
N ALA A 151 -20.51 6.10 11.65
CA ALA A 151 -20.77 5.81 13.06
C ALA A 151 -21.59 4.51 13.11
N ILE A 152 -21.10 3.51 13.83
CA ILE A 152 -21.69 2.17 13.92
C ILE A 152 -21.80 1.82 15.41
N ASP A 153 -23.02 1.63 15.90
CA ASP A 153 -23.32 1.43 17.33
C ASP A 153 -23.72 -0.02 17.66
N GLU A 154 -23.09 -0.98 16.99
CA GLU A 154 -23.29 -2.42 17.21
C GLU A 154 -22.00 -3.21 16.95
N PRO A 155 -21.80 -4.41 17.54
CA PRO A 155 -20.63 -5.24 17.27
C PRO A 155 -20.50 -5.55 15.78
N GLY A 156 -19.30 -5.38 15.22
CA GLY A 156 -19.14 -5.49 13.77
C GLY A 156 -17.69 -5.60 13.32
N ARG A 157 -17.54 -5.75 12.01
CA ARG A 157 -16.24 -5.74 11.33
C ARG A 157 -16.34 -4.97 10.04
N ILE A 158 -15.60 -3.86 9.93
CA ILE A 158 -15.37 -3.21 8.64
C ILE A 158 -14.51 -4.15 7.80
N THR A 159 -14.99 -4.45 6.59
CA THR A 159 -14.36 -5.40 5.67
C THR A 159 -13.78 -4.73 4.44
N HIS A 160 -14.26 -3.53 4.10
CA HIS A 160 -13.76 -2.76 2.99
C HIS A 160 -14.07 -1.28 3.16
N ILE A 161 -13.10 -0.43 2.83
CA ILE A 161 -13.31 1.00 2.63
C ILE A 161 -12.83 1.34 1.23
N TRP A 162 -13.69 2.00 0.46
CA TRP A 162 -13.29 2.72 -0.75
C TRP A 162 -13.40 4.22 -0.49
N LEU A 163 -12.43 5.01 -0.93
CA LEU A 163 -12.61 6.46 -1.04
C LEU A 163 -11.81 7.05 -2.20
N THR A 164 -12.18 8.27 -2.59
CA THR A 164 -11.36 9.11 -3.46
C THR A 164 -11.57 10.59 -3.19
N THR A 165 -10.55 11.37 -3.48
CA THR A 165 -10.51 12.83 -3.39
C THR A 165 -9.42 13.34 -4.33
N HIS A 166 -9.42 14.64 -4.60
CA HIS A 166 -8.37 15.25 -5.41
C HIS A 166 -6.99 15.06 -4.76
N ARG A 167 -5.95 14.81 -5.58
CA ARG A 167 -4.59 14.49 -5.10
C ARG A 167 -3.96 15.54 -4.19
N SER A 168 -4.36 16.81 -4.32
CA SER A 168 -3.92 17.89 -3.44
C SER A 168 -4.30 17.67 -1.97
N ASN A 169 -5.26 16.77 -1.71
CA ASN A 169 -5.79 16.54 -0.38
C ASN A 169 -5.20 15.29 0.28
N TRP A 170 -4.38 14.50 -0.44
CA TRP A 170 -3.87 13.23 0.07
C TRP A 170 -2.99 13.39 1.31
N ARG A 171 -2.33 14.54 1.47
CA ARG A 171 -1.49 14.81 2.63
C ARG A 171 -2.15 15.73 3.66
N SER A 172 -3.21 16.46 3.30
CA SER A 172 -3.93 17.36 4.21
C SER A 172 -5.17 16.73 4.85
N LEU A 173 -5.73 15.66 4.25
CA LEU A 173 -6.81 14.90 4.86
C LEU A 173 -6.26 13.76 5.69
N VAL A 174 -6.74 13.65 6.93
CA VAL A 174 -6.31 12.65 7.91
C VAL A 174 -7.49 11.74 8.21
N ILE A 175 -7.34 10.45 7.93
CA ILE A 175 -8.34 9.45 8.32
C ILE A 175 -8.09 9.04 9.77
N ARG A 176 -9.17 8.96 10.55
CA ARG A 176 -9.14 8.41 11.90
C ARG A 176 -10.17 7.32 12.11
N ALA A 177 -9.81 6.34 12.94
CA ALA A 177 -10.72 5.31 13.41
C ALA A 177 -10.67 5.18 14.93
N TYR A 178 -11.85 5.07 15.54
CA TYR A 178 -12.06 4.93 16.97
C TYR A 178 -12.88 3.67 17.20
N TRP A 179 -12.47 2.87 18.18
CA TRP A 179 -13.10 1.58 18.49
C TRP A 179 -13.72 1.62 19.88
N ASP A 180 -14.90 1.03 20.01
CA ASP A 180 -15.61 0.74 21.26
C ASP A 180 -15.69 1.95 22.21
N GLY A 181 -16.13 3.08 21.67
CA GLY A 181 -16.35 4.32 22.42
C GLY A 181 -15.08 5.04 22.89
N SER A 182 -13.89 4.64 22.42
CA SER A 182 -12.64 5.33 22.73
C SER A 182 -12.64 6.77 22.23
N ASP A 183 -12.22 7.71 23.10
CA ASP A 183 -11.98 9.11 22.76
C ASP A 183 -10.69 9.31 21.95
N GLU A 184 -9.77 8.33 22.00
CA GLU A 184 -8.52 8.34 21.26
C GLU A 184 -8.59 7.47 20.00
N PRO A 185 -8.01 7.94 18.87
CA PRO A 185 -7.99 7.16 17.64
C PRO A 185 -6.93 6.06 17.68
N ALA A 186 -7.30 4.87 17.23
CA ALA A 186 -6.39 3.74 16.96
C ALA A 186 -5.67 3.88 15.61
N VAL A 187 -6.35 4.51 14.65
CA VAL A 187 -5.82 4.86 13.33
C VAL A 187 -5.79 6.38 13.25
N GLU A 188 -4.64 6.97 12.94
CA GLU A 188 -4.50 8.40 12.65
C GLU A 188 -3.40 8.61 11.60
N VAL A 189 -3.80 8.77 10.34
CA VAL A 189 -2.87 8.72 9.21
C VAL A 189 -3.34 9.67 8.08
N PRO A 190 -2.45 10.44 7.43
CA PRO A 190 -2.79 11.13 6.19
C PRO A 190 -3.24 10.14 5.11
N LEU A 191 -4.25 10.49 4.31
CA LEU A 191 -4.86 9.57 3.34
C LEU A 191 -3.83 8.94 2.39
N GLY A 192 -2.94 9.75 1.82
CA GLY A 192 -1.89 9.28 0.91
C GLY A 192 -1.04 8.21 1.56
N ASP A 193 -0.54 8.45 2.77
CA ASP A 193 0.33 7.52 3.49
C ASP A 193 -0.41 6.23 3.93
N PHE A 194 -1.71 6.30 4.21
CA PHE A 194 -2.52 5.11 4.49
C PHE A 194 -2.63 4.20 3.25
N PHE A 195 -2.73 4.79 2.05
CA PHE A 195 -2.91 4.07 0.78
C PHE A 195 -1.62 3.98 -0.08
N CYS A 196 -0.46 3.97 0.57
CA CYS A 196 0.86 3.82 -0.05
C CYS A 196 1.20 4.85 -1.15
N ASN A 197 0.61 6.04 -1.03
CA ASN A 197 0.82 7.23 -1.84
C ASN A 197 1.07 8.45 -0.93
N GLY A 198 1.99 8.32 0.04
CA GLY A 198 2.75 9.46 0.57
C GLY A 198 3.41 10.19 -0.60
N TRP A 199 4.17 11.26 -0.50
CA TRP A 199 4.58 12.06 -1.69
C TRP A 199 3.47 12.67 -2.56
N GLY A 200 2.18 12.42 -2.32
CA GLY A 200 1.08 13.13 -3.00
C GLY A 200 1.07 12.95 -4.53
N THR A 201 1.76 11.91 -5.02
CA THR A 201 1.90 11.60 -6.45
C THR A 201 1.42 10.18 -6.68
N PHE A 202 0.50 10.03 -7.63
CA PHE A 202 -0.09 8.74 -7.95
C PHE A 202 0.97 7.72 -8.38
N ALA A 203 0.99 6.59 -7.70
CA ALA A 203 1.48 5.32 -8.21
C ALA A 203 0.42 4.25 -7.99
N GLN A 204 0.29 3.35 -8.96
CA GLN A 204 -0.59 2.20 -8.85
C GLN A 204 -0.07 1.28 -7.73
N VAL A 205 -0.94 0.95 -6.79
CA VAL A 205 -0.66 -0.04 -5.74
C VAL A 205 -1.61 -1.21 -5.94
N SER A 206 -1.05 -2.41 -6.10
CA SER A 206 -1.81 -3.64 -6.27
C SER A 206 -1.37 -4.67 -5.22
N SER A 207 -1.98 -4.60 -4.03
CA SER A 207 -1.66 -5.48 -2.89
C SER A 207 -2.92 -6.09 -2.27
N ALA A 208 -2.75 -7.03 -1.34
CA ALA A 208 -3.85 -7.71 -0.67
C ALA A 208 -4.64 -6.81 0.29
N MET A 209 -3.94 -5.88 0.98
CA MET A 209 -4.55 -5.07 2.05
C MET A 209 -4.93 -3.66 1.61
N VAL A 210 -4.25 -3.15 0.59
CA VAL A 210 -4.42 -1.81 0.05
C VAL A 210 -4.33 -1.85 -1.48
N ALA A 211 -5.23 -1.12 -2.15
CA ALA A 211 -5.07 -0.82 -3.57
C ALA A 211 -5.27 0.68 -3.82
N ALA A 212 -4.38 1.26 -4.61
CA ALA A 212 -4.50 2.62 -5.11
C ALA A 212 -4.63 2.53 -6.63
N ASN A 213 -5.85 2.69 -7.11
CA ASN A 213 -6.22 2.60 -8.52
C ASN A 213 -6.17 3.99 -9.19
N PRO A 214 -6.26 4.07 -10.54
CA PRO A 214 -6.05 5.31 -11.27
C PRO A 214 -6.79 6.52 -10.67
N HIS A 215 -6.09 7.65 -10.62
CA HIS A 215 -6.56 8.91 -10.02
C HIS A 215 -6.86 8.88 -8.51
N GLY A 216 -6.33 7.91 -7.76
CA GLY A 216 -6.54 7.83 -6.31
C GLY A 216 -7.85 7.15 -5.94
N GLY A 217 -8.22 6.10 -6.68
CA GLY A 217 -9.26 5.16 -6.25
C GLY A 217 -8.72 4.29 -5.12
N PHE A 218 -8.78 4.80 -3.89
CA PHE A 218 -8.21 4.16 -2.72
C PHE A 218 -9.13 3.07 -2.18
N ASN A 219 -8.56 1.91 -1.90
CA ASN A 219 -9.24 0.75 -1.34
C ASN A 219 -8.40 0.17 -0.21
N THR A 220 -9.04 -0.18 0.90
CA THR A 220 -8.43 -1.01 1.94
C THR A 220 -9.32 -2.19 2.27
N TYR A 221 -8.67 -3.31 2.53
CA TYR A 221 -9.26 -4.60 2.88
C TYR A 221 -8.76 -5.07 4.25
N TRP A 222 -8.12 -4.19 5.03
CA TRP A 222 -7.77 -4.49 6.42
C TRP A 222 -9.04 -4.83 7.21
N PRO A 223 -9.14 -6.02 7.82
CA PRO A 223 -10.22 -6.34 8.73
C PRO A 223 -10.20 -5.40 9.94
N MET A 224 -11.26 -4.66 10.20
CA MET A 224 -11.32 -3.77 11.37
C MET A 224 -12.48 -4.22 12.28
N PRO A 225 -12.23 -5.19 13.18
CA PRO A 225 -13.22 -5.68 14.13
C PRO A 225 -13.36 -4.74 15.32
N PHE A 226 -14.58 -4.63 15.84
CA PHE A 226 -14.94 -3.86 17.02
C PHE A 226 -16.10 -4.54 17.75
N ARG A 227 -16.15 -4.42 19.07
CA ARG A 227 -17.05 -5.23 19.91
C ARG A 227 -18.32 -4.49 20.31
N GLU A 228 -18.29 -3.17 20.31
CA GLU A 228 -19.38 -2.31 20.76
C GLU A 228 -19.71 -1.27 19.69
N SER A 229 -18.70 -0.54 19.21
CA SER A 229 -18.92 0.54 18.23
C SER A 229 -17.68 0.87 17.40
N ALA A 230 -17.89 1.52 16.26
CA ALA A 230 -16.84 2.08 15.44
C ALA A 230 -17.22 3.48 14.95
N ARG A 231 -16.26 4.41 15.02
CA ARG A 231 -16.38 5.73 14.41
C ARG A 231 -15.21 5.96 13.46
N LEU A 232 -15.51 6.34 12.23
CA LEU A 232 -14.51 6.76 11.23
C LEU A 232 -14.71 8.23 10.91
N THR A 233 -13.63 8.99 10.91
CA THR A 233 -13.66 10.44 10.60
C THR A 233 -12.59 10.80 9.59
N VAL A 234 -12.80 11.92 8.89
CA VAL A 234 -11.75 12.60 8.13
C VAL A 234 -11.66 14.05 8.59
N GLU A 235 -10.45 14.45 8.99
CA GLU A 235 -10.12 15.85 9.27
C GLU A 235 -9.41 16.45 8.08
N ASN A 236 -9.76 17.70 7.77
CA ASN A 236 -9.06 18.51 6.78
C ASN A 236 -8.18 19.55 7.48
N LEU A 237 -6.87 19.35 7.38
CA LEU A 237 -5.86 20.24 7.93
C LEU A 237 -5.61 21.49 7.07
N ALA A 238 -6.10 21.49 5.82
CA ALA A 238 -6.00 22.67 4.96
C ALA A 238 -7.14 23.65 5.22
N ASP A 239 -6.99 24.89 4.79
CA ASP A 239 -7.97 25.97 4.88
C ASP A 239 -9.04 25.96 3.77
N ARG A 240 -8.85 25.12 2.74
CA ARG A 240 -9.77 24.96 1.61
C ARG A 240 -10.67 23.75 1.76
N VAL A 241 -11.85 23.79 1.13
CA VAL A 241 -12.78 22.66 1.08
C VAL A 241 -12.18 21.48 0.32
N ALA A 242 -12.42 20.26 0.82
CA ALA A 242 -12.08 19.02 0.16
C ALA A 242 -13.33 18.16 -0.08
N THR A 243 -13.61 17.82 -1.33
CA THR A 243 -14.68 16.88 -1.68
C THR A 243 -14.17 15.44 -1.55
N VAL A 244 -14.92 14.60 -0.82
CA VAL A 244 -14.57 13.21 -0.53
C VAL A 244 -15.73 12.29 -0.94
N TYR A 245 -15.43 11.35 -1.84
CA TYR A 245 -16.32 10.25 -2.20
C TYR A 245 -15.88 9.04 -1.38
N TYR A 246 -16.81 8.31 -0.76
CA TYR A 246 -16.44 7.15 0.03
C TYR A 246 -17.55 6.10 0.14
N GLN A 247 -17.15 4.90 0.53
CA GLN A 247 -18.01 3.81 0.93
C GLN A 247 -17.32 3.00 2.02
N VAL A 248 -17.98 2.82 3.15
CA VAL A 248 -17.54 1.96 4.26
C VAL A 248 -18.45 0.73 4.29
N THR A 249 -17.90 -0.44 4.03
CA THR A 249 -18.63 -1.71 4.03
C THR A 249 -18.26 -2.51 5.27
N TYR A 250 -19.27 -3.01 5.97
CA TYR A 250 -19.07 -3.78 7.20
C TYR A 250 -20.06 -4.94 7.33
N GLU A 251 -19.68 -5.92 8.14
CA GLU A 251 -20.52 -7.05 8.53
C GLU A 251 -20.97 -6.89 10.00
N THR A 252 -22.23 -7.25 10.29
CA THR A 252 -22.82 -7.35 11.63
C THR A 252 -23.62 -8.65 11.80
N GLY A 253 -24.08 -8.93 13.01
CA GLY A 253 -24.93 -10.05 13.40
C GLY A 253 -24.28 -10.96 14.44
N ALA A 254 -25.05 -11.92 14.97
CA ALA A 254 -24.59 -12.79 16.06
C ALA A 254 -23.30 -13.58 15.72
N GLU A 255 -23.17 -14.05 14.47
CA GLU A 255 -21.94 -14.74 14.03
C GLU A 255 -20.73 -13.79 14.02
N VAL A 256 -20.91 -12.52 13.65
CA VAL A 256 -19.83 -11.52 13.66
C VAL A 256 -19.46 -11.17 15.09
N ALA A 257 -20.44 -10.95 15.97
CA ALA A 257 -20.22 -10.64 17.38
C ALA A 257 -19.37 -11.73 18.07
N GLU A 258 -19.62 -13.01 17.78
CA GLU A 258 -18.80 -14.12 18.27
C GLU A 258 -17.36 -14.08 17.71
N GLN A 259 -17.21 -13.76 16.42
CA GLN A 259 -15.90 -13.70 15.74
C GLN A 259 -15.01 -12.56 16.27
N VAL A 260 -15.60 -11.39 16.53
CA VAL A 260 -14.84 -10.20 16.94
C VAL A 260 -14.43 -10.22 18.42
N ALA A 261 -15.11 -11.00 19.26
CA ALA A 261 -14.82 -11.10 20.70
C ALA A 261 -13.36 -11.45 21.01
N GLY A 262 -12.72 -12.29 20.19
CA GLY A 262 -11.32 -12.69 20.31
C GLY A 262 -10.35 -12.00 19.36
N SER A 263 -10.79 -10.97 18.62
CA SER A 263 -9.96 -10.31 17.61
C SER A 263 -9.21 -9.09 18.18
N GLY A 264 -8.03 -8.80 17.68
CA GLY A 264 -7.36 -7.54 17.97
C GLY A 264 -8.00 -6.38 17.20
N TYR A 265 -7.88 -5.15 17.72
CA TYR A 265 -8.28 -3.92 17.04
C TYR A 265 -7.19 -3.49 16.07
N LEU A 266 -7.57 -3.00 14.88
CA LEU A 266 -6.59 -2.44 13.94
C LEU A 266 -6.09 -1.09 14.46
N HIS A 267 -4.77 -0.94 14.49
CA HIS A 267 -4.09 0.32 14.72
C HIS A 267 -3.25 0.70 13.51
N ALA A 268 -3.14 2.01 13.25
CA ALA A 268 -2.18 2.53 12.30
C ALA A 268 -1.64 3.89 12.74
N GLN A 269 -0.30 4.01 12.79
CA GLN A 269 0.39 5.21 13.24
C GLN A 269 1.23 5.81 12.13
N PHE A 270 1.12 7.12 11.96
CA PHE A 270 1.97 7.91 11.07
C PHE A 270 3.14 8.54 11.83
N ARG A 271 4.33 8.52 11.22
CA ARG A 271 5.52 9.24 11.71
C ARG A 271 6.26 9.89 10.54
N ARG A 272 6.93 11.01 10.80
CA ARG A 272 7.86 11.64 9.86
C ARG A 272 9.13 12.12 10.56
N SER A 273 10.26 11.99 9.89
CA SER A 273 11.54 12.58 10.26
C SER A 273 12.09 13.32 9.04
N ASN A 274 12.04 14.66 9.06
CA ASN A 274 12.46 15.48 7.92
C ASN A 274 13.21 16.75 8.36
N PRO A 275 14.55 16.80 8.27
CA PRO A 275 15.43 15.66 7.97
C PRO A 275 15.54 14.73 9.18
N LEU A 276 15.91 13.47 8.95
CA LEU A 276 16.34 12.58 10.03
C LEU A 276 17.58 13.16 10.75
N PRO A 277 17.58 13.30 12.09
CA PRO A 277 18.75 13.76 12.82
C PRO A 277 19.94 12.80 12.69
N LEU A 278 21.16 13.36 12.67
CA LEU A 278 22.38 12.59 12.53
C LEU A 278 22.53 11.55 13.68
N LYS A 279 22.93 10.32 13.33
CA LYS A 279 23.09 9.19 14.27
C LYS A 279 21.80 8.78 15.01
N GLN A 280 20.64 9.08 14.44
CA GLN A 280 19.36 8.56 14.91
C GLN A 280 18.75 7.60 13.89
N THR A 281 17.85 6.74 14.36
CA THR A 281 16.98 5.90 13.53
C THR A 281 15.64 6.59 13.33
N HIS A 282 14.91 6.20 12.28
CA HIS A 282 13.53 6.63 12.09
C HIS A 282 12.61 5.63 12.80
N PRO A 283 11.89 6.04 13.87
CA PRO A 283 10.94 5.15 14.53
C PRO A 283 9.70 4.95 13.65
N LEU A 284 9.28 3.69 13.51
CA LEU A 284 8.01 3.30 12.88
C LEU A 284 6.91 3.21 13.95
N VAL A 285 7.20 2.55 15.08
CA VAL A 285 6.39 2.56 16.31
C VAL A 285 7.31 2.57 17.53
N THR A 286 6.85 3.10 18.66
CA THR A 286 7.65 3.22 19.88
C THR A 286 6.80 2.91 21.10
N GLY A 287 7.20 1.90 21.88
CA GLY A 287 6.57 1.55 23.15
C GLY A 287 5.07 1.30 23.04
N VAL A 288 4.63 0.55 22.03
CA VAL A 288 3.24 0.09 21.96
C VAL A 288 3.08 -1.04 22.98
N GLU A 289 2.23 -0.85 23.99
CA GLU A 289 2.01 -1.83 25.05
C GLU A 289 0.75 -2.68 24.81
N GLY A 290 0.82 -3.95 25.23
CA GLY A 290 -0.26 -4.93 25.14
C GLY A 290 0.11 -6.13 24.27
N ARG A 291 -0.81 -7.09 24.20
CA ARG A 291 -0.63 -8.27 23.35
C ARG A 291 -1.09 -7.96 21.93
N GLY A 292 -0.28 -8.29 20.95
CA GLY A 292 -0.59 -7.91 19.57
C GLY A 292 0.27 -8.57 18.51
N GLN A 293 0.12 -8.03 17.31
CA GLN A 293 0.90 -8.44 16.14
C GLN A 293 1.12 -7.27 15.20
N TYR A 294 2.35 -7.07 14.77
CA TYR A 294 2.71 -6.17 13.69
C TYR A 294 2.38 -6.81 12.36
N VAL A 295 1.61 -6.11 11.51
CA VAL A 295 1.07 -6.66 10.26
C VAL A 295 1.48 -5.88 9.03
N GLY A 296 2.12 -4.72 9.15
CA GLY A 296 2.52 -4.01 7.95
C GLY A 296 3.20 -2.67 8.12
N THR A 297 3.78 -2.20 7.03
CA THR A 297 4.44 -0.90 6.92
C THR A 297 4.31 -0.37 5.51
N TYR A 298 3.97 0.91 5.39
CA TYR A 298 4.34 1.73 4.24
C TYR A 298 5.46 2.70 4.66
N LEU A 299 6.47 2.87 3.81
CA LEU A 299 7.61 3.75 4.02
C LEU A 299 7.80 4.64 2.78
N ALA A 300 7.76 5.94 3.00
CA ALA A 300 8.09 6.97 2.04
C ALA A 300 9.50 7.50 2.35
N TRP A 301 10.42 7.32 1.40
CA TRP A 301 11.85 7.69 1.54
C TRP A 301 12.29 8.74 0.51
N GLY A 302 12.64 9.94 0.96
CA GLY A 302 13.16 11.04 0.15
C GLY A 302 14.67 11.18 0.37
N VAL A 303 15.45 10.94 -0.68
CA VAL A 303 16.91 10.86 -0.58
C VAL A 303 17.54 12.25 -0.69
N ASN A 304 18.24 12.67 0.37
CA ASN A 304 18.92 13.96 0.47
C ASN A 304 20.41 13.88 0.07
N SER A 305 20.96 12.67 -0.05
CA SER A 305 22.39 12.43 -0.30
C SER A 305 22.64 11.57 -1.54
N PRO A 306 23.68 11.85 -2.35
CA PRO A 306 23.99 11.00 -3.49
C PRO A 306 24.54 9.64 -3.05
N GLY A 307 24.31 8.63 -3.90
CA GLY A 307 24.77 7.25 -3.70
C GLY A 307 23.64 6.31 -3.28
N TRP A 308 24.02 5.07 -2.96
CA TRP A 308 23.08 4.08 -2.44
C TRP A 308 22.63 4.45 -1.02
N TRP A 309 21.33 4.28 -0.75
CA TRP A 309 20.65 4.81 0.45
C TRP A 309 19.97 3.74 1.33
N GLY A 310 19.90 2.49 0.88
CA GLY A 310 19.09 1.45 1.51
C GLY A 310 19.87 0.41 2.33
N GLU A 311 21.11 0.64 2.76
CA GLU A 311 21.85 -0.33 3.59
C GLU A 311 21.29 -0.50 5.01
N GLY A 312 20.39 0.39 5.43
CA GLY A 312 19.93 0.43 6.81
C GLY A 312 18.94 -0.68 7.15
N GLU A 313 19.11 -1.30 8.31
CA GLU A 313 18.25 -2.40 8.76
C GLU A 313 16.93 -1.87 9.34
N VAL A 314 15.85 -2.63 9.17
CA VAL A 314 14.62 -2.52 9.99
C VAL A 314 14.77 -3.44 11.21
N LYS A 315 14.46 -2.93 12.40
CA LYS A 315 14.64 -3.65 13.68
C LYS A 315 13.35 -3.72 14.47
N PHE A 316 13.11 -4.87 15.10
CA PHE A 316 11.98 -5.09 16.00
C PHE A 316 12.50 -5.43 17.38
N TYR A 317 12.08 -4.63 18.34
CA TYR A 317 12.30 -4.80 19.76
C TYR A 317 10.98 -5.30 20.33
N LEU A 318 10.97 -6.52 20.82
CA LEU A 318 9.80 -7.21 21.32
C LEU A 318 9.92 -7.39 22.83
N ASP A 319 8.83 -7.21 23.54
CA ASP A 319 8.66 -7.70 24.91
C ASP A 319 9.84 -7.37 25.84
N GLY A 320 10.17 -6.08 26.01
CA GLY A 320 11.21 -5.60 26.92
C GLY A 320 12.62 -5.47 26.30
N ASP A 321 12.82 -5.83 25.04
CA ASP A 321 14.11 -5.71 24.32
C ASP A 321 14.74 -4.31 24.38
N VAL A 322 13.92 -3.25 24.48
CA VAL A 322 14.41 -1.87 24.62
C VAL A 322 15.20 -1.68 25.91
N GLU A 323 14.78 -2.31 27.01
CA GLU A 323 15.47 -2.26 28.30
C GLU A 323 16.83 -2.98 28.25
N GLU A 324 16.88 -4.08 27.48
CA GLU A 324 18.10 -4.86 27.24
C GLU A 324 19.04 -4.20 26.21
N GLY A 325 18.52 -3.26 25.42
CA GLY A 325 19.28 -2.44 24.46
C GLY A 325 19.49 -3.09 23.09
N PHE A 326 18.88 -4.25 22.80
CA PHE A 326 19.09 -4.98 21.54
C PHE A 326 17.78 -5.54 20.98
N PRO A 327 17.55 -5.48 19.66
CA PRO A 327 16.33 -6.02 19.04
C PRO A 327 16.39 -7.55 18.88
N THR A 328 15.26 -8.21 19.09
CA THR A 328 15.06 -9.63 18.76
C THR A 328 15.15 -9.89 17.25
N ILE A 329 14.67 -8.98 16.41
CA ILE A 329 14.70 -9.15 14.94
C ILE A 329 15.50 -8.01 14.30
N CYS A 330 16.51 -8.39 13.51
CA CYS A 330 17.26 -7.49 12.62
C CYS A 330 17.06 -7.91 11.16
N GLY A 331 16.75 -6.95 10.29
CA GLY A 331 16.90 -7.10 8.85
C GLY A 331 18.37 -7.04 8.40
N THR A 332 18.59 -7.03 7.08
CA THR A 332 19.94 -6.94 6.46
C THR A 332 20.15 -5.66 5.65
N GLY A 333 19.06 -5.03 5.22
CA GLY A 333 19.02 -3.82 4.42
C GLY A 333 17.57 -3.38 4.27
N THR A 334 17.36 -2.12 3.90
CA THR A 334 16.02 -1.57 3.67
C THR A 334 15.43 -2.22 2.43
N GLU A 335 16.23 -2.44 1.38
CA GLU A 335 15.75 -3.12 0.18
C GLU A 335 15.33 -4.56 0.46
N ASP A 336 16.13 -5.25 1.26
CA ASP A 336 15.89 -6.64 1.60
C ASP A 336 14.57 -6.75 2.39
N TYR A 337 14.31 -5.81 3.30
CA TYR A 337 13.06 -5.77 4.05
C TYR A 337 11.83 -5.63 3.13
N PHE A 338 11.92 -4.87 2.04
CA PHE A 338 10.82 -4.69 1.08
C PHE A 338 10.82 -5.70 -0.07
N GLY A 339 11.68 -6.72 -0.03
CA GLY A 339 11.74 -7.80 -1.02
C GLY A 339 12.48 -7.43 -2.32
N GLY A 340 13.25 -6.34 -2.28
CA GLY A 340 14.30 -6.07 -3.25
C GLY A 340 15.56 -6.89 -2.95
N ALA A 341 16.60 -6.64 -3.73
CA ALA A 341 17.96 -7.10 -3.47
C ALA A 341 18.92 -6.31 -4.37
N TRP A 342 20.13 -6.07 -3.89
CA TRP A 342 21.17 -5.36 -4.65
C TRP A 342 20.64 -4.02 -5.18
N ASN A 343 20.33 -3.09 -4.28
CA ASN A 343 19.63 -1.84 -4.58
C ASN A 343 18.15 -2.12 -4.90
N PHE A 344 17.64 -1.81 -6.08
CA PHE A 344 16.28 -2.18 -6.53
C PHE A 344 16.23 -2.10 -8.07
N ASP A 345 17.40 -2.16 -8.71
CA ASP A 345 17.53 -1.88 -10.13
C ASP A 345 17.60 -3.15 -10.96
N VAL A 346 17.02 -3.05 -12.15
CA VAL A 346 17.23 -4.03 -13.19
C VAL A 346 18.35 -3.50 -14.09
N PRO A 347 19.40 -4.29 -14.38
CA PRO A 347 20.50 -3.86 -15.24
C PRO A 347 20.01 -3.24 -16.55
N GLY A 348 20.43 -2.01 -16.83
CA GLY A 348 20.03 -1.24 -18.02
C GLY A 348 18.67 -0.53 -17.94
N ARG A 349 17.89 -0.75 -16.88
CA ARG A 349 16.59 -0.09 -16.62
C ARG A 349 16.64 0.87 -15.43
N GLY A 350 17.56 0.63 -14.47
CA GLY A 350 17.59 1.36 -13.21
C GLY A 350 16.50 0.89 -12.26
N TYR A 351 16.19 1.71 -11.25
CA TYR A 351 15.09 1.48 -10.31
C TYR A 351 13.83 1.00 -11.02
N THR A 352 13.33 -0.15 -10.61
CA THR A 352 12.17 -0.80 -11.23
C THR A 352 11.05 -0.93 -10.22
N GLU A 353 9.94 -0.28 -10.53
CA GLU A 353 8.71 -0.31 -9.74
C GLU A 353 8.11 -1.73 -9.76
N TYR A 354 7.57 -2.18 -8.62
CA TYR A 354 6.84 -3.45 -8.53
C TYR A 354 5.74 -3.40 -7.47
N SER A 355 4.74 -4.27 -7.63
CA SER A 355 3.69 -4.54 -6.65
C SER A 355 3.41 -6.03 -6.61
N THR A 356 3.31 -6.58 -5.40
CA THR A 356 2.89 -7.96 -5.13
C THR A 356 1.78 -7.94 -4.08
N PRO A 357 1.13 -9.08 -3.78
CA PRO A 357 0.12 -9.12 -2.73
C PRO A 357 0.60 -8.60 -1.37
N TYR A 358 1.88 -8.79 -1.02
CA TYR A 358 2.38 -8.49 0.33
C TYR A 358 3.56 -7.54 0.39
N LEU A 359 4.22 -7.22 -0.73
CA LEU A 359 5.33 -6.26 -0.75
C LEU A 359 5.43 -5.53 -2.09
N GLY A 360 6.04 -4.34 -2.08
CA GLY A 360 6.14 -3.51 -3.28
C GLY A 360 7.00 -2.26 -3.11
N MET A 361 7.47 -1.73 -4.23
CA MET A 361 8.05 -0.38 -4.35
C MET A 361 7.34 0.36 -5.50
N PRO A 362 6.07 0.76 -5.32
CA PRO A 362 5.26 1.35 -6.39
C PRO A 362 5.70 2.77 -6.77
N GLN A 363 6.26 3.56 -5.84
CA GLN A 363 6.70 4.92 -6.14
C GLN A 363 8.21 4.96 -6.34
N VAL A 364 8.64 5.29 -7.56
CA VAL A 364 10.02 5.69 -7.91
C VAL A 364 9.93 7.05 -8.60
N LEU A 365 9.94 8.12 -7.80
CA LEU A 365 9.78 9.49 -8.28
C LEU A 365 11.15 10.06 -8.62
N ARG A 366 11.39 10.16 -9.93
CA ARG A 366 12.67 10.62 -10.49
C ARG A 366 12.76 12.15 -10.43
N PRO A 367 13.93 12.72 -10.12
CA PRO A 367 14.09 14.16 -10.08
C PRO A 367 13.95 14.77 -11.49
N ASP A 368 13.45 16.00 -11.56
CA ASP A 368 13.32 16.79 -12.80
C ASP A 368 14.55 17.67 -13.08
N GLY A 369 15.48 17.76 -12.12
CA GLY A 369 16.66 18.62 -12.20
C GLY A 369 16.39 20.11 -11.97
N LEU A 370 15.19 20.48 -11.52
CA LEU A 370 14.74 21.83 -11.21
C LEU A 370 14.08 21.88 -9.83
N TYR A 371 12.75 21.96 -9.74
CA TYR A 371 12.02 22.10 -8.48
C TYR A 371 11.92 20.78 -7.73
N ARG A 372 11.79 19.66 -8.46
CA ARG A 372 11.83 18.30 -7.92
C ARG A 372 13.23 17.73 -8.06
N SER A 373 14.17 18.29 -7.30
CA SER A 373 15.59 17.93 -7.41
C SER A 373 15.97 16.62 -6.71
N GLN A 374 15.10 16.07 -5.85
CA GLN A 374 15.37 14.86 -5.08
C GLN A 374 14.68 13.62 -5.65
N GLN A 375 15.35 12.47 -5.55
CA GLN A 375 14.77 11.16 -5.81
C GLN A 375 13.92 10.74 -4.60
N ARG A 376 12.69 10.26 -4.84
CA ARG A 376 11.80 9.78 -3.77
C ARG A 376 11.26 8.39 -4.06
N PHE A 377 11.05 7.61 -3.01
CA PHE A 377 10.58 6.24 -3.07
C PHE A 377 9.41 6.01 -2.13
N GLY A 378 8.50 5.13 -2.51
CA GLY A 378 7.42 4.66 -1.65
C GLY A 378 7.35 3.16 -1.76
N MET A 379 7.38 2.47 -0.63
CA MET A 379 7.48 1.02 -0.54
C MET A 379 6.60 0.49 0.59
N TYR A 380 6.07 -0.72 0.43
CA TYR A 380 5.20 -1.36 1.41
C TYR A 380 5.56 -2.82 1.64
N ARG A 381 5.30 -3.30 2.86
CA ARG A 381 5.36 -4.71 3.24
C ARG A 381 4.25 -5.03 4.23
N TRP A 382 3.49 -6.09 3.95
CA TRP A 382 2.40 -6.61 4.76
C TRP A 382 2.79 -7.97 5.34
N HIS A 383 3.00 -8.01 6.64
CA HIS A 383 3.20 -9.22 7.44
C HIS A 383 1.86 -9.92 7.71
N VAL A 384 1.10 -10.20 6.65
CA VAL A 384 -0.19 -10.90 6.70
C VAL A 384 0.00 -12.42 6.75
N PRO A 385 0.83 -13.04 5.88
CA PRO A 385 1.17 -14.44 6.01
C PRO A 385 2.17 -14.73 7.13
N ASP A 386 2.89 -13.71 7.60
CA ASP A 386 4.01 -13.79 8.54
C ASP A 386 3.95 -12.70 9.64
N PRO A 387 2.83 -12.54 10.38
CA PRO A 387 2.71 -11.52 11.42
C PRO A 387 3.78 -11.66 12.51
N ILE A 388 4.33 -10.52 12.95
CA ILE A 388 5.33 -10.46 14.02
C ILE A 388 4.58 -10.25 15.34
N HIS A 389 4.54 -11.28 16.16
CA HIS A 389 3.78 -11.29 17.41
C HIS A 389 4.60 -10.72 18.57
N PHE A 390 3.91 -10.08 19.51
CA PHE A 390 4.45 -9.60 20.78
C PHE A 390 3.39 -9.75 21.88
N GLU A 391 3.84 -9.96 23.12
CA GLU A 391 2.96 -10.25 24.26
C GLU A 391 2.88 -9.09 25.26
N ARG A 392 3.88 -8.22 25.32
CA ARG A 392 3.99 -7.11 26.28
C ARG A 392 4.16 -5.76 25.61
N ASP A 393 5.14 -5.63 24.72
CA ASP A 393 5.45 -4.35 24.08
C ASP A 393 6.17 -4.50 22.73
N LEU A 394 6.06 -3.46 21.91
CA LEU A 394 6.65 -3.39 20.59
C LEU A 394 7.28 -2.01 20.34
N THR A 395 8.54 -2.02 19.88
CA THR A 395 9.20 -0.88 19.24
C THR A 395 9.81 -1.33 17.91
N VAL A 396 9.67 -0.51 16.87
CA VAL A 396 10.21 -0.78 15.54
C VAL A 396 10.87 0.47 14.99
N ASP A 397 12.07 0.34 14.45
CA ASP A 397 12.78 1.43 13.78
C ASP A 397 13.47 0.98 12.49
N VAL A 398 13.88 1.96 11.69
CA VAL A 398 14.71 1.76 10.50
C VAL A 398 15.92 2.69 10.52
N GLN A 399 17.08 2.15 10.16
CA GLN A 399 18.30 2.93 10.03
C GLN A 399 18.34 3.60 8.65
N ALA A 400 18.85 4.84 8.57
CA ALA A 400 19.13 5.47 7.29
C ALA A 400 20.64 5.39 6.99
N LEU A 401 21.03 4.34 6.27
CA LEU A 401 22.42 4.05 5.94
C LEU A 401 22.65 3.88 4.44
N GLY A 402 23.75 4.44 3.95
CA GLY A 402 24.24 4.27 2.59
C GLY A 402 25.70 3.84 2.55
N TRP A 403 26.33 3.87 1.37
CA TRP A 403 27.77 3.62 1.22
C TRP A 403 28.61 4.91 1.23
N LYS A 404 29.80 4.83 1.83
CA LYS A 404 30.90 5.79 1.63
C LYS A 404 32.22 5.07 1.39
N SER A 405 33.24 5.85 1.02
CA SER A 405 34.60 5.39 0.69
C SER A 405 35.18 4.42 1.73
N GLY A 406 35.86 3.38 1.21
CA GLY A 406 36.53 2.35 2.01
C GLY A 406 35.58 1.29 2.55
N HIS A 407 34.48 0.98 1.84
CA HIS A 407 33.47 0.00 2.24
C HIS A 407 32.89 0.25 3.63
N ARG A 408 32.56 1.51 3.92
CA ARG A 408 31.98 1.91 5.21
C ARG A 408 30.56 2.42 5.02
N TYR A 409 29.76 2.27 6.07
CA TYR A 409 28.43 2.87 6.10
C TYR A 409 28.49 4.40 6.24
N ARG A 410 27.59 5.05 5.52
CA ARG A 410 27.29 6.49 5.55
C ARG A 410 25.99 6.69 6.32
N LEU A 411 26.03 7.49 7.38
CA LEU A 411 24.81 7.98 8.02
C LEU A 411 24.10 8.97 7.09
N LEU A 412 22.80 8.78 6.91
CA LEU A 412 21.96 9.63 6.08
C LEU A 412 21.05 10.51 6.94
N GLN A 413 20.63 11.64 6.39
CA GLN A 413 19.70 12.60 7.00
C GLN A 413 18.56 12.87 6.02
N ASP A 414 17.91 11.79 5.61
CA ASP A 414 16.89 11.78 4.56
C ASP A 414 15.53 12.25 5.10
N ASP A 415 14.56 12.46 4.20
CA ASP A 415 13.15 12.74 4.52
C ASP A 415 12.39 11.40 4.58
N LEU A 416 12.10 10.90 5.77
CA LEU A 416 11.39 9.63 5.96
C LEU A 416 10.01 9.88 6.54
N ALA A 417 9.00 9.23 5.97
CA ALA A 417 7.68 9.11 6.57
C ALA A 417 7.21 7.66 6.54
N SER A 418 6.53 7.20 7.59
CA SER A 418 6.07 5.82 7.70
C SER A 418 4.63 5.73 8.19
N THR A 419 3.90 4.74 7.69
CA THR A 419 2.64 4.25 8.27
C THR A 419 2.85 2.82 8.73
N ALA A 420 2.81 2.59 10.03
CA ALA A 420 2.89 1.25 10.62
C ALA A 420 1.49 0.72 10.91
N PHE A 421 1.24 -0.57 10.65
CA PHE A 421 -0.04 -1.25 10.89
C PHE A 421 0.16 -2.42 11.84
N PHE A 422 -0.67 -2.51 12.87
CA PHE A 422 -0.62 -3.59 13.87
C PHE A 422 -2.01 -3.87 14.44
N TYR A 423 -2.21 -5.04 15.04
CA TYR A 423 -3.39 -5.34 15.83
C TYR A 423 -3.02 -5.41 17.31
N LEU A 424 -3.92 -4.92 18.16
CA LEU A 424 -3.73 -4.90 19.61
C LEU A 424 -4.97 -5.44 20.33
N ASP A 425 -4.78 -6.01 21.52
CA ASP A 425 -5.84 -6.51 22.40
C ASP A 425 -6.77 -5.43 22.99
N ARG A 426 -6.47 -4.15 22.73
CA ARG A 426 -7.15 -2.97 23.28
C ARG A 426 -7.36 -1.87 22.22
N PRO A 427 -8.33 -0.96 22.42
CA PRO A 427 -8.70 0.02 21.40
C PRO A 427 -7.74 1.21 21.29
N VAL A 428 -6.82 1.42 22.24
CA VAL A 428 -5.89 2.57 22.28
C VAL A 428 -4.46 2.09 22.45
N ALA A 429 -3.51 2.78 21.82
CA ALA A 429 -2.09 2.53 21.95
C ALA A 429 -1.32 3.84 22.15
N ASN A 430 -0.13 3.77 22.75
CA ASN A 430 0.81 4.88 22.75
C ASN A 430 1.11 5.29 21.30
N ARG A 431 0.96 6.57 20.98
CA ARG A 431 1.08 7.11 19.62
C ARG A 431 1.80 8.47 19.63
N PRO A 432 2.51 8.84 18.56
CA PRO A 432 3.04 10.19 18.43
C PRO A 432 1.89 11.20 18.26
N ALA A 433 2.15 12.47 18.57
CA ALA A 433 1.29 13.54 18.08
C ALA A 433 1.35 13.60 16.55
N LEU A 434 0.19 13.83 15.92
CA LEU A 434 0.14 14.11 14.49
C LEU A 434 0.96 15.39 14.20
N PRO A 435 1.86 15.40 13.20
CA PRO A 435 2.58 16.60 12.81
C PRO A 435 1.64 17.72 12.35
N HIS A 436 2.08 18.97 12.48
CA HIS A 436 1.34 20.12 11.96
C HIS A 436 1.21 20.04 10.43
N HIS A 437 0.19 20.70 9.85
CA HIS A 437 -0.04 20.72 8.40
C HIS A 437 1.24 21.01 7.59
N ASP A 438 2.00 22.02 8.02
CA ASP A 438 3.23 22.44 7.33
C ASP A 438 4.36 21.40 7.45
N ASP A 439 4.40 20.66 8.55
CA ASP A 439 5.36 19.55 8.74
C ASP A 439 5.00 18.33 7.87
N LEU A 440 3.79 18.28 7.31
CA LEU A 440 3.35 17.25 6.37
C LEU A 440 3.64 17.64 4.91
N GLU A 441 4.03 18.88 4.64
CA GLU A 441 4.25 19.39 3.28
C GLU A 441 5.30 18.56 2.52
N ILE A 442 5.01 18.30 1.24
CA ILE A 442 5.94 17.69 0.30
C ILE A 442 6.51 18.79 -0.58
N ALA A 443 7.73 19.24 -0.27
CA ALA A 443 8.40 20.28 -1.04
C ALA A 443 8.71 19.84 -2.48
N GLY A 444 8.72 20.82 -3.39
CA GLY A 444 9.18 20.65 -4.78
C GLY A 444 8.17 21.01 -5.87
N GLU A 445 7.01 21.56 -5.54
CA GLU A 445 6.11 22.15 -6.53
C GLU A 445 6.51 23.61 -6.82
N PRO A 446 6.41 24.07 -8.08
CA PRO A 446 6.60 25.48 -8.40
C PRO A 446 5.50 26.31 -7.73
N MET A 447 5.87 27.47 -7.19
CA MET A 447 4.91 28.43 -6.65
C MET A 447 3.99 28.91 -7.77
N GLU A 448 2.67 28.89 -7.57
CA GLU A 448 1.76 29.51 -8.53
C GLU A 448 2.08 31.01 -8.62
N PRO A 449 2.05 31.61 -9.82
CA PRO A 449 2.28 33.05 -9.94
C PRO A 449 1.30 33.81 -9.06
N MET A 450 1.79 34.73 -8.22
CA MET A 450 0.91 35.65 -7.50
C MET A 450 0.14 36.47 -8.54
N THR A 451 -1.18 36.27 -8.61
CA THR A 451 -2.09 37.02 -9.49
C THR A 451 -2.52 38.33 -8.90
#